data_AF-A0A9E0UYX1-F1
#
_entry.id   AF-A0A9E0UYX1-F1
#
_cell.length_a   1.000
_cell.length_b   1.000
_cell.length_c   1.000
_cell.angle_alpha   90.00
_cell.angle_beta   90.00
_cell.angle_gamma   90.00
#
_symmetry.space_group_name_H-M   'P 1'
#
loop_
_entity.id
_entity.type
_entity.pdbx_description
1 polymer ?
#
loop_
_entity_poly.entity_id
_entity_poly.type
_entity_poly.pdbx_seq_one_letter_code
_entity_poly.pdbx_strand_id
1 'polypeptide(L)'
;MRTLRITGLVVLLSLFGTTARAQADGPTPSSLMNDLCGCMGAIDLRAGDRTVEQGVRDCLEEAVLRYPSEVYAVLQHTPEGGSKAFRLGTALGGHLLRVCEPFHAVKARLQQMPLRKQGT
;
A
#
# COMPACT_ATOMS: atom_id res chain seq x y z
N MET A 1 -69.04 -24.64 -34.58
CA MET A 1 -68.58 -23.84 -35.73
C MET A 1 -67.92 -22.57 -35.19
N ARG A 2 -66.67 -22.29 -35.62
CA ARG A 2 -65.86 -21.05 -35.53
C ARG A 2 -66.29 -19.98 -34.51
N THR A 3 -65.42 -19.56 -33.59
CA THR A 3 -64.34 -18.61 -33.96
C THR A 3 -63.18 -18.61 -32.95
N LEU A 4 -61.98 -18.74 -33.53
CA LEU A 4 -60.67 -18.48 -32.94
C LEU A 4 -60.49 -16.96 -32.79
N ARG A 5 -60.06 -16.46 -31.63
CA ARG A 5 -59.51 -15.10 -31.49
C ARG A 5 -58.16 -15.12 -30.77
N ILE A 6 -57.17 -14.75 -31.56
CA ILE A 6 -55.78 -14.47 -31.23
C ILE A 6 -55.72 -13.09 -30.57
N THR A 7 -55.11 -12.98 -29.38
CA THR A 7 -54.32 -11.81 -28.95
C THR A 7 -53.76 -12.02 -27.54
N GLY A 8 -52.46 -11.80 -27.35
CA GLY A 8 -51.92 -11.53 -26.01
C GLY A 8 -50.56 -12.13 -25.68
N LEU A 9 -49.54 -11.85 -26.50
CA LEU A 9 -48.14 -11.93 -26.10
C LEU A 9 -47.88 -10.92 -24.98
N VAL A 10 -47.66 -11.36 -23.74
CA VAL A 10 -46.91 -10.59 -22.74
C VAL A 10 -45.99 -11.53 -21.98
N VAL A 11 -44.74 -11.59 -22.46
CA VAL A 11 -43.58 -12.09 -21.73
C VAL A 11 -43.38 -11.16 -20.53
N LEU A 12 -43.70 -11.61 -19.32
CA LEU A 12 -43.34 -10.90 -18.09
C LEU A 12 -42.04 -11.50 -17.57
N LEU A 13 -40.97 -10.78 -17.93
CA LEU A 13 -39.59 -10.99 -17.53
C LEU A 13 -39.46 -11.13 -16.01
N SER A 14 -38.96 -12.28 -15.58
CA SER A 14 -37.78 -12.42 -14.72
C SER A 14 -37.49 -11.26 -13.76
N LEU A 15 -38.27 -11.15 -12.68
CA LEU A 15 -37.87 -10.45 -11.45
C LEU A 15 -36.86 -11.30 -10.67
N PHE A 16 -35.75 -11.67 -11.30
CA PHE A 16 -34.53 -11.98 -10.58
C PHE A 16 -33.87 -10.64 -10.29
N GLY A 17 -34.28 -10.04 -9.17
CA GLY A 17 -33.58 -8.90 -8.60
C GLY A 17 -32.14 -9.33 -8.29
N THR A 18 -31.23 -9.11 -9.24
CA THR A 18 -29.81 -9.05 -8.97
C THR A 18 -29.61 -7.94 -7.95
N THR A 19 -29.55 -8.30 -6.68
CA THR A 19 -28.93 -7.45 -5.68
C THR A 19 -27.47 -7.34 -6.10
N ALA A 20 -27.18 -6.35 -6.95
CA ALA A 20 -25.84 -5.85 -7.14
C ALA A 20 -25.38 -5.45 -5.74
N ARG A 21 -24.58 -6.31 -5.11
CA ARG A 21 -23.82 -5.92 -3.93
C ARG A 21 -22.93 -4.80 -4.43
N ALA A 22 -23.31 -3.57 -4.12
CA ALA A 22 -22.38 -2.46 -4.09
C ALA A 22 -21.25 -2.94 -3.19
N GLN A 23 -20.13 -3.33 -3.79
CA GLN A 23 -18.90 -3.53 -3.05
C GLN A 23 -18.62 -2.16 -2.44
N ALA A 24 -18.72 -2.07 -1.13
CA ALA A 24 -18.19 -0.94 -0.41
C ALA A 24 -16.69 -0.95 -0.71
N ASP A 25 -16.27 -0.13 -1.66
CA ASP A 25 -14.89 0.28 -1.88
C ASP A 25 -14.43 1.03 -0.62
N GLY A 26 -14.18 0.27 0.45
CA GLY A 26 -13.22 0.69 1.45
C GLY A 26 -11.87 0.87 0.74
N PRO A 27 -11.00 1.77 1.21
CA PRO A 27 -9.68 1.92 0.62
C PRO A 27 -8.99 0.55 0.61
N THR A 28 -8.77 0.00 -0.59
CA THR A 28 -8.02 -1.24 -0.78
C THR A 28 -6.67 -1.08 -0.09
N PRO A 29 -6.27 -2.02 0.80
CA PRO A 29 -4.97 -1.95 1.45
C PRO A 29 -3.86 -1.84 0.39
N SER A 30 -2.95 -0.87 0.56
CA SER A 30 -1.83 -0.70 -0.38
C SER A 30 -0.91 -1.92 -0.32
N SER A 31 -0.66 -2.53 -1.49
CA SER A 31 0.23 -3.69 -1.58
C SER A 31 1.66 -3.27 -1.25
N LEU A 32 2.08 -2.09 -1.73
CA LEU A 32 3.35 -1.46 -1.36
C LEU A 32 3.52 -1.36 0.16
N MET A 33 2.51 -0.87 0.88
CA MET A 33 2.61 -0.67 2.34
C MET A 33 2.67 -2.00 3.10
N ASN A 34 1.86 -2.98 2.68
CA ASN A 34 1.82 -4.30 3.31
C ASN A 34 3.14 -5.05 3.13
N ASP A 35 3.67 -5.09 1.90
CA ASP A 35 4.94 -5.75 1.59
C ASP A 35 6.11 -5.07 2.29
N LEU A 36 6.14 -3.73 2.26
CA LEU A 36 7.19 -2.97 2.95
C LEU A 36 7.14 -3.23 4.46
N CYS A 37 5.96 -3.28 5.06
CA CYS A 37 5.82 -3.61 6.49
C CYS A 37 6.31 -5.03 6.81
N GLY A 38 5.92 -6.01 5.98
CA GLY A 38 6.39 -7.39 6.11
C GLY A 38 7.91 -7.50 5.99
N CYS A 39 8.51 -6.82 5.03
CA CYS A 39 9.96 -6.78 4.85
C CYS A 39 10.67 -6.18 6.09
N MET A 40 10.17 -5.07 6.61
CA MET A 40 10.71 -4.44 7.82
C MET A 40 10.66 -5.38 9.03
N GLY A 41 9.61 -6.19 9.16
CA GLY A 41 9.48 -7.20 10.21
C GLY A 41 10.46 -8.37 10.11
N ALA A 42 11.07 -8.58 8.96
CA ALA A 42 12.09 -9.62 8.75
C ALA A 42 13.51 -9.15 9.10
N ILE A 43 13.72 -7.87 9.41
CA ILE A 43 15.04 -7.32 9.73
C ILE A 43 15.47 -7.79 11.12
N ASP A 44 16.65 -8.42 11.22
CA ASP A 44 17.27 -8.73 12.50
C ASP A 44 17.81 -7.46 13.18
N LEU A 45 17.03 -6.92 14.11
CA LEU A 45 17.38 -5.69 14.85
C LEU A 45 18.54 -5.88 15.85
N ARG A 46 18.95 -7.12 16.13
CA ARG A 46 20.11 -7.43 16.98
C ARG A 46 21.43 -7.40 16.21
N ALA A 47 21.37 -7.35 14.88
CA ALA A 47 22.54 -7.23 14.04
C ALA A 47 23.26 -5.88 14.25
N GLY A 48 24.49 -5.80 13.74
CA GLY A 48 25.27 -4.57 13.74
C GLY A 48 24.61 -3.47 12.90
N ASP A 49 24.92 -2.21 13.22
CA ASP A 49 24.25 -1.04 12.62
C ASP A 49 24.21 -1.07 11.09
N ARG A 50 25.33 -1.41 10.46
CA ARG A 50 25.42 -1.48 8.99
C ARG A 50 24.45 -2.50 8.40
N THR A 51 24.27 -3.64 9.07
CA THR A 51 23.36 -4.71 8.61
C THR A 51 21.92 -4.26 8.73
N VAL A 52 21.56 -3.59 9.82
CA VAL A 52 20.21 -3.04 10.01
C VAL A 52 19.94 -1.93 8.99
N GLU A 53 20.87 -1.00 8.80
CA GLU A 53 20.78 0.06 7.77
C GLU A 53 20.61 -0.54 6.36
N GLN A 54 21.37 -1.59 6.04
CA GLN A 54 21.29 -2.26 4.74
C GLN A 54 19.93 -2.94 4.57
N GLY A 55 19.45 -3.69 5.56
CA GLY A 55 18.14 -4.35 5.46
C GLY A 55 16.99 -3.35 5.25
N VAL A 56 17.04 -2.18 5.90
CA VAL A 56 16.06 -1.11 5.66
C VAL A 56 16.15 -0.57 4.23
N ARG A 57 17.37 -0.38 3.71
CA ARG A 57 17.58 0.07 2.32
C ARG A 57 17.07 -0.94 1.32
N ASP A 58 17.38 -2.22 1.52
CA ASP A 58 16.95 -3.32 0.65
C ASP A 58 15.42 -3.40 0.60
N CYS A 59 14.76 -3.29 1.76
CA CYS A 59 13.29 -3.26 1.82
C CYS A 59 12.70 -2.07 1.04
N LEU A 60 13.29 -0.88 1.16
CA LEU A 60 12.82 0.31 0.45
C LEU A 60 13.08 0.22 -1.05
N GLU A 61 14.25 -0.26 -1.46
CA GLU A 61 14.63 -0.43 -2.86
C GLU A 61 13.72 -1.44 -3.56
N GLU A 62 13.54 -2.62 -2.95
CA GLU A 62 12.66 -3.66 -3.50
C GLU A 62 11.21 -3.17 -3.60
N ALA A 63 10.72 -2.44 -2.59
CA ALA A 63 9.38 -1.87 -2.62
C ALA A 63 9.19 -0.87 -3.77
N VAL A 64 10.21 -0.03 -4.05
CA VAL A 64 10.18 0.91 -5.17
C VAL A 64 10.23 0.21 -6.52
N LEU A 65 11.04 -0.84 -6.66
CA LEU A 65 11.15 -1.63 -7.88
C LEU A 65 9.88 -2.43 -8.16
N ARG A 66 9.28 -3.01 -7.13
CA ARG A 66 8.10 -3.88 -7.25
C ARG A 66 6.80 -3.12 -7.46
N TYR A 67 6.66 -1.93 -6.87
CA TYR A 67 5.42 -1.15 -6.90
C TYR A 67 5.60 0.28 -7.44
N PRO A 68 6.11 0.46 -8.66
CA PRO A 68 6.42 1.78 -9.20
C PRO A 68 5.18 2.68 -9.35
N SER A 69 4.00 2.11 -9.65
CA SER A 69 2.74 2.84 -9.79
C SER A 69 2.22 3.38 -8.44
N GLU A 70 2.27 2.57 -7.39
CA GLU A 70 1.88 3.00 -6.04
C GLU A 70 2.86 4.04 -5.48
N VAL A 71 4.17 3.87 -5.71
CA VAL A 71 5.18 4.87 -5.35
C VAL A 71 4.93 6.20 -6.05
N TYR A 72 4.62 6.15 -7.34
CA TYR A 72 4.29 7.36 -8.09
C TYR A 72 3.02 8.03 -7.55
N ALA A 73 1.99 7.25 -7.22
CA ALA A 73 0.77 7.76 -6.59
C ALA A 73 1.07 8.39 -5.22
N VAL A 74 1.92 7.79 -4.38
CA VAL A 74 2.36 8.40 -3.11
C VAL A 74 3.03 9.75 -3.36
N LEU A 75 3.91 9.85 -4.34
CA LEU A 75 4.60 11.09 -4.68
C LEU A 75 3.65 12.18 -5.17
N GLN A 76 2.64 11.85 -5.97
CA GLN A 76 1.64 12.82 -6.44
C GLN A 76 0.84 13.47 -5.31
N HIS A 77 0.62 12.75 -4.21
CA HIS A 77 -0.14 13.24 -3.05
C HIS A 77 0.76 13.77 -1.92
N THR A 78 2.08 13.74 -2.11
CA THR A 78 3.04 14.27 -1.13
C THR A 78 3.36 15.73 -1.47
N PRO A 79 3.27 16.67 -0.51
CA PRO A 79 3.64 18.06 -0.74
C PRO A 79 5.01 18.22 -1.40
N GLU A 80 5.11 19.23 -2.27
CA GLU A 80 6.36 19.58 -2.92
C GLU A 80 7.38 20.15 -1.93
N GLY A 81 8.67 19.88 -2.16
CA GLY A 81 9.77 20.31 -1.29
C GLY A 81 10.86 19.24 -1.13
N GLY A 82 12.12 19.63 -1.26
CA GLY A 82 13.25 18.71 -1.20
C GLY A 82 13.34 17.75 -2.41
N SER A 83 14.18 16.72 -2.30
CA SER A 83 14.33 15.70 -3.35
C SER A 83 13.16 14.73 -3.37
N LYS A 84 12.89 14.08 -4.51
CA LYS A 84 11.87 13.03 -4.61
C LYS A 84 12.08 11.90 -3.60
N ALA A 85 13.34 11.51 -3.36
CA ALA A 85 13.69 10.48 -2.39
C ALA A 85 13.33 10.92 -0.96
N PHE A 86 13.60 12.17 -0.59
CA PHE A 86 13.22 12.71 0.72
C PHE A 86 11.70 12.75 0.91
N ARG A 87 10.97 13.21 -0.11
CA ARG A 87 9.50 13.22 -0.12
C ARG A 87 8.93 11.83 0.05
N LEU A 88 9.40 10.89 -0.76
CA LEU A 88 8.98 9.50 -0.69
C LEU A 88 9.27 8.91 0.70
N GLY A 89 10.50 9.06 1.21
CA GLY A 89 10.86 8.56 2.53
C GLY A 89 9.99 9.14 3.65
N THR A 90 9.65 10.43 3.57
CA THR A 90 8.75 11.09 4.53
C THR A 90 7.34 10.51 4.47
N ALA A 91 6.79 10.36 3.26
CA ALA A 91 5.45 9.84 3.07
C ALA A 91 5.33 8.37 3.49
N LEU A 92 6.28 7.52 3.06
CA LEU A 92 6.35 6.11 3.44
C LEU A 92 6.53 5.96 4.95
N GLY A 93 7.49 6.66 5.56
CA GLY A 93 7.73 6.60 6.99
C GLY A 93 6.53 7.08 7.81
N GLY A 94 5.85 8.14 7.38
CA GLY A 94 4.64 8.64 8.03
C GLY A 94 3.43 7.70 7.89
N HIS A 95 3.34 6.94 6.80
CA HIS A 95 2.30 5.92 6.64
C HIS A 95 2.61 4.69 7.51
N LEU A 96 3.83 4.15 7.42
CA LEU A 96 4.27 2.99 8.21
C LEU A 96 4.13 3.25 9.72
N LEU A 97 4.44 4.46 10.20
CA LEU A 97 4.25 4.83 11.61
C LEU A 97 2.80 4.76 12.11
N ARG A 98 1.82 4.73 11.21
CA ARG A 98 0.41 4.65 11.58
C ARG A 98 -0.12 3.21 11.54
N VAL A 99 0.45 2.36 10.71
CA VAL A 99 -0.15 1.07 10.35
C VAL A 99 0.78 -0.15 10.46
N CYS A 100 2.07 0.05 10.71
CA CYS A 100 3.07 -1.02 10.72
C CYS A 100 3.80 -1.13 12.06
N GLU A 101 3.36 -2.04 12.93
CA GLU A 101 3.98 -2.29 14.24
C GLU A 101 5.49 -2.57 14.14
N PRO A 102 5.98 -3.46 13.25
CA PRO A 102 7.41 -3.72 13.12
C PRO A 102 8.25 -2.48 12.78
N PHE A 103 7.67 -1.53 12.04
CA PHE A 103 8.38 -0.30 11.68
C PHE A 103 8.69 0.58 12.90
N HIS A 104 7.89 0.52 13.97
CA HIS A 104 8.19 1.25 15.21
C HIS A 104 9.51 0.76 15.83
N ALA A 105 9.71 -0.56 15.86
CA ALA A 105 10.93 -1.16 16.38
C ALA A 105 12.15 -0.84 15.49
N VAL A 106 11.99 -0.92 14.16
CA VAL A 106 13.03 -0.53 13.20
C VAL A 106 13.42 0.94 13.40
N LYS A 107 12.44 1.85 13.46
CA LYS A 107 12.69 3.28 13.66
C LYS A 107 13.42 3.54 14.98
N ALA A 108 12.96 2.92 16.07
CA ALA A 108 13.60 3.05 17.38
C ALA A 108 15.06 2.57 17.34
N ARG A 109 15.32 1.46 16.65
CA ARG A 109 16.67 0.91 16.47
C ARG A 109 17.58 1.84 15.67
N LEU A 110 17.08 2.44 14.60
CA LEU A 110 17.82 3.43 13.80
C LEU A 110 18.11 4.70 14.60
N GLN A 111 17.18 5.16 15.43
CA GLN A 111 17.36 6.36 16.27
C GLN A 111 18.42 6.20 17.37
N GLN A 112 18.70 4.96 17.76
CA GLN A 112 19.76 4.65 18.73
C GLN A 112 21.16 4.62 18.10
N MET A 113 21.26 4.65 16.76
CA MET A 113 22.55 4.59 16.07
C MET A 113 23.30 5.92 16.23
N PRO A 114 24.63 5.87 16.41
CA PRO A 114 25.43 7.08 16.45
C PRO A 114 25.33 7.82 15.12
N LEU A 115 25.13 9.14 15.19
CA LEU A 115 25.17 10.00 14.00
C LEU A 115 26.52 9.79 13.31
N ARG A 116 26.48 9.28 12.08
CA ARG A 116 27.68 9.23 11.26
C ARG A 116 28.05 10.66 10.91
N LYS A 117 29.23 11.10 11.35
CA LYS A 117 29.89 12.25 10.73
C LYS A 117 30.01 11.90 9.25
N GLN A 118 29.25 12.58 8.40
CA GLN A 118 29.44 12.48 6.96
C GLN A 118 30.92 12.79 6.72
N GLY A 119 31.63 11.86 6.07
CA GLY A 119 33.03 12.03 5.74
C GLY A 119 33.19 13.36 5.00
N THR A 120 34.10 14.18 5.51
CA THR A 120 34.58 15.42 4.90
C THR A 120 35.14 15.17 3.52
#